data_AF-A0A940A829-F1
#
_entry.id   AF-A0A940A829-F1
#
_cell.length_a   1.000
_cell.length_b   1.000
_cell.length_c   1.000
_cell.angle_alpha   90.00
_cell.angle_beta   90.00
_cell.angle_gamma   90.00
#
_symmetry.space_group_name_H-M   'P 1'
#
loop_
_entity.id
_entity.type
_entity.pdbx_description
1 polymer ?
#
loop_
_entity_poly.entity_id
_entity_poly.type
_entity_poly.pdbx_seq_one_letter_code
_entity_poly.pdbx_strand_id
1 'polypeptide(L)'
;MAAQPHRLSDWLPTTRKEMELRGWSEVDVILFSGDAYVDHPSFGAAVIGRTLEAAGWRVAIVPQPDWHGDYRDFKKLGRPRLFFGIAPG
;
A
#
# COMPACT_ATOMS: atom_id res chain seq x y z
N MET A 1 -0.19 5.38 29.75
CA MET A 1 -1.29 4.96 28.85
C MET A 1 -0.89 3.63 28.27
N ALA A 2 -1.67 2.56 28.43
CA ALA A 2 -1.34 1.27 27.81
C ALA A 2 -1.46 1.41 26.29
N ALA A 3 -0.41 1.04 25.54
CA ALA A 3 -0.47 1.02 24.09
C ALA A 3 -1.57 0.04 23.65
N GLN A 4 -2.55 0.51 22.88
CA GLN A 4 -3.52 -0.40 22.27
C GLN A 4 -2.81 -1.26 21.22
N PRO A 5 -3.15 -2.55 21.12
CA PRO A 5 -2.55 -3.41 20.10
C PRO A 5 -3.00 -2.95 18.71
N HIS A 6 -2.03 -2.73 17.82
CA HIS A 6 -2.29 -2.39 16.42
C HIS A 6 -2.92 -3.58 15.69
N ARG A 7 -3.87 -3.29 14.80
CA ARG A 7 -4.50 -4.27 13.90
C ARG A 7 -3.83 -4.17 12.52
N LEU A 8 -3.80 -5.27 11.77
CA LEU A 8 -3.29 -5.27 10.39
C LEU A 8 -4.02 -4.27 9.48
N SER A 9 -5.29 -3.99 9.77
CA SER A 9 -6.10 -2.99 9.07
C SER A 9 -5.66 -1.54 9.33
N ASP A 10 -4.78 -1.31 10.30
CA ASP A 10 -4.34 0.05 10.64
C ASP A 10 -3.37 0.59 9.59
N TRP A 11 -2.65 -0.26 8.82
CA TRP A 11 -1.67 0.11 7.80
C TRP A 11 -2.16 -0.12 6.37
N LEU A 12 -1.69 0.68 5.40
CA LEU A 12 -1.95 0.43 3.98
C LEU A 12 -1.62 -1.03 3.61
N PRO A 13 -2.51 -1.74 2.89
CA PRO A 13 -2.30 -3.13 2.52
C PRO A 13 -1.11 -3.26 1.56
N THR A 14 -0.30 -4.28 1.80
CA THR A 14 0.83 -4.71 0.96
C THR A 14 0.59 -6.07 0.31
N THR A 15 -0.47 -6.76 0.73
CA THR A 15 -0.85 -8.10 0.28
C THR A 15 -2.33 -8.18 -0.07
N ARG A 16 -2.68 -9.19 -0.88
CA ARG A 16 -4.08 -9.52 -1.20
C ARG A 16 -4.89 -9.90 0.05
N LYS A 17 -4.29 -10.58 1.01
CA LYS A 17 -4.95 -10.96 2.26
C LYS A 17 -5.35 -9.74 3.09
N GLU A 18 -4.51 -8.71 3.14
CA GLU A 18 -4.84 -7.46 3.84
C GLU A 18 -5.95 -6.68 3.12
N MET A 19 -6.01 -6.73 1.79
CA MET A 19 -7.15 -6.20 1.03
C MET A 19 -8.45 -6.94 1.39
N GLU A 20 -8.41 -8.27 1.44
CA GLU A 20 -9.56 -9.11 1.83
C GLU A 20 -10.04 -8.80 3.25
N LEU A 21 -9.12 -8.59 4.21
CA LEU A 21 -9.46 -8.16 5.57
C LEU A 21 -10.20 -6.81 5.61
N ARG A 22 -9.95 -5.94 4.62
CA ARG A 22 -10.64 -4.65 4.44
C ARG A 22 -11.92 -4.78 3.60
N GLY A 23 -12.26 -5.98 3.12
CA GLY A 23 -13.38 -6.21 2.21
C GLY A 23 -13.16 -5.68 0.79
N TRP A 24 -11.90 -5.49 0.38
CA TRP A 24 -11.54 -4.92 -0.91
C TRP A 24 -11.19 -6.02 -1.91
N SER A 25 -12.00 -6.15 -2.96
CA SER A 25 -11.67 -6.99 -4.13
C SER A 25 -10.69 -6.29 -5.09
N GLU A 26 -10.67 -4.97 -5.07
CA GLU A 26 -9.84 -4.08 -5.90
C GLU A 26 -9.42 -2.82 -5.14
N VAL A 27 -8.34 -2.18 -5.60
CA VAL A 27 -7.87 -0.88 -5.11
C VAL A 27 -7.93 0.18 -6.21
N ASP A 28 -8.06 1.44 -5.81
CA ASP A 28 -8.07 2.58 -6.71
C ASP A 28 -6.65 2.94 -7.16
N VAL A 29 -5.70 2.91 -6.22
CA VAL A 29 -4.30 3.29 -6.43
C VAL A 29 -3.37 2.24 -5.85
N ILE A 30 -2.35 1.85 -6.62
CA ILE A 30 -1.20 1.08 -6.12
C ILE A 30 0.03 1.98 -6.16
N LEU A 31 0.65 2.19 -5.00
CA LEU A 31 1.91 2.92 -4.87
C LEU A 31 3.07 1.92 -4.87
N PHE A 32 4.03 2.08 -5.79
CA PHE A 32 5.32 1.42 -5.70
C PHE A 32 6.31 2.36 -5.02
N SER A 33 7.01 1.86 -4.01
CA SER A 33 8.04 2.60 -3.28
C SER A 33 9.42 1.99 -3.52
N GLY A 34 10.42 2.83 -3.78
CA GLY A 34 11.84 2.44 -3.83
C GLY A 34 12.43 2.16 -2.44
N ASP A 35 11.79 2.68 -1.39
CA ASP A 35 12.15 2.45 0.02
C ASP A 35 11.20 1.45 0.70
N ALA A 36 11.60 0.97 1.87
CA ALA A 36 10.77 0.19 2.77
C ALA A 36 9.49 0.97 3.15
N TYR A 37 8.40 0.26 3.37
CA TYR A 37 7.17 0.89 3.86
C TYR A 37 7.22 1.00 5.38
N VAL A 38 7.39 2.22 5.86
CA VAL A 38 7.13 2.61 7.24
C VAL A 38 6.01 3.63 7.23
N ASP A 39 4.92 3.32 7.93
CA ASP A 39 3.76 4.20 7.99
C ASP A 39 4.00 5.36 8.97
N HIS A 40 4.83 6.30 8.55
CA HIS A 40 5.29 7.43 9.35
C HIS A 40 5.35 8.70 8.49
N PRO A 41 5.01 9.90 9.03
CA PRO A 41 4.98 11.15 8.26
C PRO A 41 6.34 11.58 7.65
N SER A 42 7.44 10.98 8.08
CA SER A 42 8.76 11.19 7.45
C SER A 42 8.95 10.44 6.12
N PHE A 43 8.03 9.53 5.77
CA PHE A 43 8.09 8.73 4.55
C PHE A 43 7.09 9.26 3.54
N GLY A 44 7.57 9.77 2.40
CA GLY A 44 6.74 10.42 1.39
C GLY A 44 5.64 9.51 0.84
N ALA A 45 5.95 8.24 0.59
CA ALA A 45 4.97 7.25 0.13
C ALA A 45 3.83 7.02 1.14
N ALA A 46 4.13 7.04 2.44
CA ALA A 46 3.13 6.96 3.50
C ALA A 46 2.25 8.21 3.52
N VAL A 47 2.84 9.41 3.44
CA VAL A 47 2.08 10.67 3.38
C VAL A 47 1.14 10.70 2.17
N ILE A 48 1.63 10.35 0.98
CA ILE A 48 0.81 10.30 -0.24
C ILE A 48 -0.31 9.28 -0.08
N GLY A 49 0.02 8.06 0.35
CA GLY A 49 -0.97 6.99 0.51
C GLY A 49 -2.07 7.32 1.52
N ARG A 50 -1.70 7.90 2.66
CA ARG A 50 -2.66 8.34 3.69
C ARG A 50 -3.48 9.54 3.27
N THR A 51 -2.91 10.47 2.51
CA THR A 51 -3.67 11.60 1.96
C THR A 51 -4.74 11.11 0.98
N LEU A 52 -4.41 10.16 0.12
CA LEU A 52 -5.36 9.53 -0.80
C LEU A 52 -6.42 8.69 -0.07
N GLU A 53 -6.03 7.92 0.95
CA GLU A 53 -6.97 7.14 1.77
C GLU A 53 -7.94 8.06 2.53
N ALA A 54 -7.46 9.18 3.09
CA ALA A 54 -8.28 10.19 3.74
C ALA A 54 -9.25 10.89 2.78
N ALA A 55 -8.91 10.96 1.49
CA ALA A 55 -9.81 11.45 0.43
C ALA A 55 -10.86 10.39 -0.01
N GLY A 56 -10.85 9.21 0.60
CA GLY A 56 -11.84 8.15 0.36
C GLY A 56 -11.43 7.10 -0.68
N TRP A 57 -10.18 7.11 -1.14
CA TRP A 57 -9.67 6.12 -2.10
C TRP A 57 -9.12 4.88 -1.42
N ARG A 58 -9.25 3.72 -2.08
CA ARG A 58 -8.61 2.46 -1.67
C ARG A 58 -7.18 2.45 -2.18
N VAL A 59 -6.21 2.54 -1.28
CA VAL A 59 -4.79 2.62 -1.64
C VAL A 59 -4.07 1.40 -1.12
N ALA A 60 -3.21 0.80 -1.94
CA ALA A 60 -2.25 -0.22 -1.53
C ALA A 60 -0.82 0.23 -1.84
N ILE A 61 0.16 -0.36 -1.16
CA ILE A 61 1.58 -0.05 -1.36
C ILE A 61 2.41 -1.32 -1.57
N VAL A 62 3.33 -1.26 -2.52
CA VAL A 62 4.34 -2.29 -2.77
C VAL A 62 5.71 -1.66 -2.55
N PRO A 63 6.31 -1.84 -1.37
CA PRO A 63 7.67 -1.39 -1.10
C PRO A 63 8.70 -2.32 -1.74
N GLN A 64 9.80 -1.75 -2.23
CA GLN A 64 10.97 -2.46 -2.76
C GLN A 64 10.58 -3.67 -3.63
N PRO A 65 9.81 -3.48 -4.72
CA PRO A 65 9.32 -4.60 -5.52
C PRO A 65 10.49 -5.40 -6.10
N ASP A 66 10.41 -6.72 -5.98
CA ASP A 66 11.36 -7.60 -6.65
C ASP A 66 11.11 -7.60 -8.16
N TRP A 67 12.12 -7.11 -8.89
CA TRP A 67 12.13 -7.05 -10.34
C TRP A 67 12.97 -8.17 -10.96
N HIS A 68 13.71 -8.93 -10.16
CA HIS A 68 14.52 -10.05 -10.58
C HIS A 68 13.73 -11.36 -10.45
N GLY A 69 12.72 -11.56 -11.29
CA GLY A 69 11.96 -12.82 -11.22
C GLY A 69 10.71 -12.86 -12.06
N ASP A 70 9.68 -13.52 -11.53
CA ASP A 70 8.39 -13.73 -12.20
C ASP A 70 7.40 -12.56 -12.05
N TYR A 71 7.89 -11.43 -11.51
CA TYR A 71 7.17 -10.18 -11.34
C TYR A 71 5.91 -10.31 -10.47
N ARG A 72 5.92 -11.20 -9.47
CA ARG A 72 4.81 -11.36 -8.49
C ARG A 72 4.41 -10.05 -7.82
N ASP A 73 5.38 -9.23 -7.43
CA ASP A 73 5.10 -7.96 -6.74
C ASP A 73 4.30 -6.99 -7.59
N PHE A 74 4.42 -7.07 -8.91
CA PHE A 74 3.67 -6.26 -9.86
C PHE A 74 2.25 -6.81 -10.14
N LYS A 75 1.95 -8.05 -9.74
CA LYS A 75 0.70 -8.74 -10.07
C LYS A 75 -0.16 -9.07 -8.84
N LYS A 76 0.43 -9.24 -7.65
CA LYS A 76 -0.22 -9.80 -6.46
C LYS A 76 -1.48 -9.04 -6.02
N LEU A 77 -1.48 -7.71 -6.20
CA LEU A 77 -2.59 -6.83 -5.82
C LEU A 77 -3.64 -6.64 -6.93
N GLY A 78 -3.39 -7.15 -8.14
CA GLY A 78 -4.23 -6.93 -9.30
C GLY A 78 -4.02 -5.56 -9.97
N ARG A 79 -4.88 -5.23 -10.93
CA ARG A 79 -4.85 -3.93 -11.64
C ARG A 79 -5.61 -2.89 -10.81
N PRO A 80 -5.04 -1.69 -10.58
CA PRO A 80 -5.74 -0.61 -9.90
C PRO A 80 -6.84 -0.03 -10.80
N ARG A 81 -7.92 0.48 -10.20
CA ARG A 81 -9.03 1.10 -10.93
C ARG A 81 -8.64 2.43 -11.58
N LEU A 82 -7.74 3.20 -10.94
CA LEU A 82 -7.33 4.52 -11.43
C LEU A 82 -5.91 4.49 -12.00
N PHE A 83 -4.88 4.32 -11.18
CA PHE A 83 -3.49 4.38 -11.64
C PHE A 83 -2.48 3.69 -10.72
N PHE A 84 -1.26 3.51 -11.24
CA PHE A 84 -0.07 3.17 -10.46
C PHE A 84 0.72 4.44 -10.17
N GLY A 85 1.08 4.68 -8.90
CA GLY A 85 1.97 5.76 -8.50
C GLY A 85 3.37 5.22 -8.19
N ILE A 86 4.41 5.90 -8.64
CA ILE A 86 5.80 5.50 -8.38
C ILE A 86 6.46 6.56 -7.49
N ALA A 87 6.95 6.14 -6.32
CA ALA A 87 7.75 6.94 -5.40
C ALA A 87 9.16 6.31 -5.31
N PRO A 88 10.12 6.76 -6.14
CA PRO A 88 11.42 6.09 -6.25
C PRO A 88 12.42 6.44 -5.15
N GLY A 89 12.12 7.41 -4.28
CA GLY A 89 13.04 7.98 -3.29
C GLY A 89 12.54 7.86 -1.87
#